data_AF-A0A0B6Y5Y0-F1
#
_entry.id   AF-A0A0B6Y5Y0-F1
#
_cell.length_a   1.000
_cell.length_b   1.000
_cell.length_c   1.000
_cell.angle_alpha   90.00
_cell.angle_beta   90.00
_cell.angle_gamma   90.00
#
_symmetry.space_group_name_H-M   'P 1'
#
loop_
_entity.id
_entity.type
_entity.pdbx_description
1 polymer ?
#
loop_
_entity_poly.entity_id
_entity_poly.type
_entity_poly.pdbx_seq_one_letter_code
_entity_poly.pdbx_strand_id
1 'polypeptide(L)' 'LVVSFSPDFSSGPGLSSLCVYHMENIDKVFAETVQNCYDGQGKVGPAHYETVRTCMRTSEPVDLCANTALSQ' A
#
# COMPACT_ATOMS: atom_id res chain seq x y z
N LEU A 1 0.72 16.20 -8.14
CA LEU A 1 -0.64 15.71 -8.47
C LEU A 1 -1.66 16.58 -7.74
N VAL A 2 -2.69 17.08 -8.44
CA VAL A 2 -3.78 17.85 -7.83
C VAL A 2 -5.06 17.04 -7.98
N VAL A 3 -5.80 16.83 -6.89
CA VAL A 3 -6.99 15.97 -6.85
C VAL A 3 -8.13 16.70 -6.14
N SER A 4 -9.32 16.63 -6.72
CA SER A 4 -10.56 17.08 -6.10
C SER A 4 -11.29 15.89 -5.49
N PHE A 5 -11.65 15.97 -4.21
CA PHE A 5 -12.44 14.97 -3.51
C PHE A 5 -13.84 15.50 -3.25
N SER A 6 -14.85 14.74 -3.66
CA SER A 6 -16.23 14.95 -3.24
C SER A 6 -16.50 14.15 -1.97
N PRO A 7 -17.26 14.69 -1.00
CA PRO A 7 -17.71 13.91 0.15
C PRO A 7 -18.58 12.74 -0.32
N ASP A 8 -18.49 11.63 0.40
CA ASP A 8 -19.38 10.50 0.21
C ASP A 8 -20.76 10.80 0.81
N PHE A 9 -21.81 10.28 0.17
CA PHE A 9 -23.19 10.49 0.61
C PHE A 9 -23.47 9.97 2.03
N SER A 10 -22.66 9.03 2.52
CA SER A 10 -22.73 8.44 3.86
C SER A 10 -22.30 9.39 4.99
N SER A 11 -21.45 10.37 4.70
CA SER A 11 -20.92 11.31 5.71
C SER A 11 -21.82 12.53 5.93
N GLY A 12 -22.93 12.63 5.20
CA GLY A 12 -23.83 13.79 5.19
C GLY A 12 -23.40 14.87 4.18
N PRO A 13 -24.11 16.02 4.13
CA PRO A 13 -23.78 17.09 3.20
C PRO A 13 -22.44 17.74 3.59
N GLY A 14 -21.41 17.49 2.77
CA GLY A 14 -20.09 18.11 2.87
C GLY A 14 -19.76 19.00 1.68
N LEU A 15 -18.70 19.79 1.79
CA LEU A 15 -18.10 20.52 0.66
C LEU A 15 -17.02 19.68 0.00
N SER A 16 -16.82 19.87 -1.29
CA SER A 16 -15.67 19.28 -2.00
C SER A 16 -14.37 19.90 -1.53
N SER A 17 -13.29 19.11 -1.49
CA SER A 17 -11.95 19.56 -1.11
C SER A 17 -10.98 19.43 -2.28
N LEU A 18 -10.03 20.34 -2.38
CA LEU A 18 -8.94 20.30 -3.35
C LEU A 18 -7.63 20.08 -2.61
N CYS A 19 -6.93 18.99 -2.96
CA CYS A 19 -5.68 18.60 -2.32
C CYS A 19 -4.54 18.55 -3.34
N VAL A 20 -3.36 18.97 -2.88
CA VAL A 20 -2.12 18.91 -3.65
C VAL A 20 -1.22 17.85 -3.03
N TYR A 21 -0.77 16.90 -3.84
CA TYR A 21 0.17 15.85 -3.46
C TYR A 21 1.47 16.01 -4.25
N HIS A 22 2.58 16.08 -3.55
CA HIS A 22 3.91 16.01 -4.16
C HIS A 22 4.23 14.55 -4.48
N MET A 23 4.71 14.27 -5.69
CA MET A 23 5.00 12.90 -6.12
C MET A 23 6.06 12.23 -5.23
N GLU A 24 7.08 13.00 -4.79
CA GLU A 24 8.10 12.51 -3.86
C GLU A 24 7.50 11.94 -2.56
N ASN A 25 6.46 12.58 -2.03
CA ASN A 25 5.82 12.13 -0.80
C ASN A 25 5.02 10.85 -1.03
N ILE A 26 4.40 10.71 -2.21
CA ILE A 26 3.67 9.51 -2.59
C ILE A 26 4.66 8.35 -2.71
N ASP A 27 5.75 8.53 -3.45
CA ASP A 27 6.78 7.51 -3.66
C ASP A 27 7.41 7.07 -2.33
N LYS A 28 7.68 8.03 -1.44
CA LYS A 28 8.17 7.76 -0.08
C LYS A 28 7.19 6.91 0.73
N VAL A 29 5.91 7.28 0.77
CA VAL A 29 4.88 6.53 1.51
C VAL A 29 4.71 5.12 0.94
N PHE A 30 4.79 4.96 -0.38
CA PHE A 30 4.77 3.63 -1.00
C PHE A 30 5.97 2.78 -0.58
N ALA A 31 7.19 3.32 -0.66
CA ALA A 31 8.40 2.61 -0.27
C ALA A 31 8.37 2.22 1.23
N GLU A 32 7.95 3.14 2.11
CA GLU A 32 7.79 2.87 3.54
C GLU A 32 6.73 1.80 3.81
N THR A 33 5.61 1.82 3.10
CA THR A 33 4.55 0.80 3.24
C THR A 33 5.06 -0.59 2.87
N VAL A 34 5.81 -0.70 1.77
CA VAL A 34 6.43 -1.97 1.34
C VAL A 34 7.45 -2.44 2.37
N GLN A 35 8.34 -1.56 2.82
CA GLN A 35 9.36 -1.89 3.83
C GLN A 35 8.72 -2.37 5.13
N ASN A 36 7.71 -1.65 5.64
CA ASN A 36 7.00 -2.03 6.86
C ASN A 36 6.38 -3.43 6.74
N CYS A 37 5.85 -3.79 5.56
CA CYS A 37 5.35 -5.14 5.34
C CYS A 37 6.47 -6.19 5.39
N TYR A 38 7.63 -5.92 4.79
CA TYR A 38 8.79 -6.82 4.88
C TYR A 38 9.43 -6.86 6.28
N ASP A 39 9.19 -5.86 7.12
CA ASP A 39 9.53 -5.87 8.54
C ASP A 39 8.53 -6.68 9.39
N GLY A 40 7.49 -7.23 8.75
CA GLY A 40 6.45 -8.04 9.37
C GLY A 40 5.30 -7.24 9.98
N GLN A 41 5.16 -5.97 9.60
CA GLN A 41 4.11 -5.09 10.12
C GLN A 41 2.92 -5.03 9.16
N GLY A 42 1.70 -5.13 9.69
CA GLY A 42 0.48 -4.98 8.90
C GLY A 42 0.04 -6.26 8.16
N LYS A 43 -0.69 -6.07 7.05
CA LYS A 43 -1.30 -7.15 6.28
C LYS A 43 -1.18 -6.90 4.78
N VAL A 44 -0.96 -7.96 4.01
CA VAL A 44 -1.04 -7.97 2.55
C VAL A 44 -2.51 -8.02 2.13
N GLY A 45 -2.87 -7.24 1.11
CA GLY A 45 -4.23 -7.08 0.62
C GLY A 45 -4.28 -5.97 -0.45
N PRO A 46 -5.46 -5.63 -1.00
CA PRO A 46 -6.76 -5.63 -0.31
C PRO A 46 -7.58 -6.92 -0.49
N ALA A 47 -8.55 -7.12 0.41
CA ALA A 47 -9.32 -8.36 0.57
C ALA A 47 -10.10 -8.84 -0.67
N HIS A 48 -10.32 -7.97 -1.65
CA HIS A 48 -11.04 -8.28 -2.88
C HIS A 48 -10.14 -8.84 -4.00
N TYR A 49 -8.81 -8.79 -3.84
CA TYR A 49 -7.85 -9.38 -4.79
C TYR A 49 -7.12 -10.61 -4.23
N GLU A 50 -6.84 -10.62 -2.92
CA GLU A 50 -6.14 -11.72 -2.26
C GLU A 50 -6.70 -11.92 -0.84
N THR A 51 -6.63 -13.15 -0.35
CA THR A 51 -6.89 -13.44 1.07
C THR A 51 -5.96 -12.60 1.93
N VAL A 52 -6.54 -11.78 2.80
CA VAL A 52 -5.77 -10.90 3.68
C VAL A 52 -4.89 -11.77 4.59
N ARG A 53 -3.57 -11.65 4.43
CA ARG A 53 -2.56 -12.35 5.23
C ARG A 53 -1.69 -11.36 5.98
N THR A 54 -1.19 -11.74 7.15
CA THR A 54 -0.24 -10.92 7.89
C THR A 54 1.04 -10.77 7.07
N CYS A 55 1.59 -9.56 7.05
CA CYS A 55 2.87 -9.28 6.43
C CYS A 55 3.96 -10.17 7.05
N MET A 56 4.77 -10.81 6.22
CA MET A 56 5.80 -11.73 6.67
C MET A 56 7.10 -10.97 6.85
N ARG A 57 7.70 -11.07 8.04
CA ARG A 57 9.03 -10.54 8.27
C ARG A 57 10.02 -11.38 7.46
N THR A 58 10.61 -10.82 6.42
CA THR A 58 11.66 -11.49 5.66
C THR A 58 12.99 -11.29 6.37
N SER A 59 13.46 -12.32 7.08
CA SER A 59 14.85 -12.40 7.56
C SER A 59 15.83 -12.82 6.45
N GLU A 60 15.30 -13.31 5.34
CA GLU A 60 16.05 -13.65 4.13
C GLU A 60 15.87 -12.56 3.07
N PRO A 61 16.88 -12.30 2.22
CA PRO A 61 16.81 -11.26 1.21
C PRO A 61 15.59 -11.44 0.31
N VAL A 62 14.85 -10.35 0.09
CA VAL A 62 13.67 -10.32 -0.78
C VAL A 62 14.10 -10.74 -2.18
N ASP A 63 13.69 -11.93 -2.62
CA ASP A 63 13.87 -12.40 -3.99
C ASP A 63 12.89 -11.65 -4.89
N LEU A 64 13.27 -10.44 -5.28
CA LEU A 64 12.52 -9.55 -6.18
C LEU A 64 12.15 -10.21 -7.52
N CYS A 65 12.72 -11.38 -7.82
CA CYS A 65 12.56 -12.09 -9.08
C CYS A 65 12.02 -13.52 -8.92
N ALA A 66 11.60 -13.95 -7.73
CA ALA A 66 11.10 -15.31 -7.47
C ALA A 66 12.01 -16.43 -8.00
N ASN A 67 13.33 -16.21 -8.05
CA ASN A 67 14.32 -17.20 -8.49
C ASN A 67 14.30 -18.48 -7.63
N THR A 68 13.89 -18.37 -6.37
CA THR A 68 13.79 -19.51 -5.45
C THR A 68 12.70 -20.52 -5.85
N ALA A 69 11.69 -20.10 -6.63
CA ALA A 69 10.58 -20.96 -7.06
C ALA A 69 10.93 -21.92 -8.23
N LEU A 70 12.09 -21.74 -8.88
CA LEU A 70 12.56 -22.59 -10.00
C LEU A 70 13.43 -23.77 -9.55
N SER A 71 13.59 -23.97 -8.24
CA SER A 71 14.51 -24.96 -7.66
C SER A 71 13.85 -26.22 -7.09
N GLN A 72 12.54 -26.44 -7.33
CA GLN A 72 11.83 -27.66 -6.92
C GLN A 72 11.33 -28.46 -8.12
#